data_AF-A0A2H0TFI0-F1
#
_entry.id   AF-A0A2H0TFI0-F1
#
_cell.length_a   1.000
_cell.length_b   1.000
_cell.length_c   1.000
_cell.angle_alpha   90.00
_cell.angle_beta   90.00
_cell.angle_gamma   90.00
#
_symmetry.space_group_name_H-M   'P 1'
#
loop_
_entity.id
_entity.type
_entity.pdbx_description
1 polymer ?
#
loop_
_entity_poly.entity_id
_entity_poly.type
_entity_poly.pdbx_seq_one_letter_code
_entity_poly.pdbx_strand_id
1 'polypeptide(L)'
;DKPKTPYQRIMESSEISESRKQELKNIYLSLNPAELKRNIDKKLDMLYRFYEKKNNSQKVDKKKKVLPKFSGVREMPVSVR
;
A
#
# COMPACT_ATOMS: atom_id res chain seq x y z
N ASP A 1 13.25 17.70 -15.29
CA ASP A 1 13.57 16.67 -14.28
C ASP A 1 12.71 15.43 -14.51
N LYS A 2 13.24 14.22 -14.32
CA LYS A 2 12.52 12.96 -14.60
C LYS A 2 11.77 12.56 -13.33
N PRO A 3 10.46 12.26 -13.38
CA PRO A 3 9.71 11.88 -12.19
C PRO A 3 10.27 10.59 -11.59
N LYS A 4 10.53 10.61 -10.28
CA LYS A 4 11.06 9.49 -9.50
C LYS A 4 10.15 9.23 -8.30
N THR A 5 9.99 7.97 -7.92
CA THR A 5 9.31 7.62 -6.67
C THR A 5 10.18 8.01 -5.47
N PRO A 6 9.59 8.26 -4.29
CA PRO A 6 10.37 8.49 -3.07
C PRO A 6 11.43 7.40 -2.82
N TYR A 7 11.09 6.14 -3.09
CA TYR A 7 12.04 5.02 -3.02
C TYR A 7 13.22 5.16 -3.99
N GLN A 8 12.96 5.50 -5.25
CA GLN A 8 14.02 5.70 -6.26
C GLN A 8 14.95 6.85 -5.86
N ARG A 9 14.39 7.96 -5.36
CA ARG A 9 15.18 9.11 -4.89
C ARG A 9 16.10 8.72 -3.72
N ILE A 10 15.61 7.92 -2.78
CA ILE A 10 16.38 7.40 -1.65
C ILE A 10 17.51 6.49 -2.13
N MET A 11 17.25 5.61 -3.10
CA MET A 11 18.27 4.71 -3.65
C MET A 11 19.39 5.44 -4.41
N GLU A 12 19.04 6.54 -5.08
CA GLU A 12 19.99 7.36 -5.84
C GLU A 12 20.70 8.43 -5.00
N SER A 13 20.27 8.65 -3.75
CA SER A 13 20.90 9.64 -2.86
C SER A 13 22.28 9.18 -2.40
N SER A 14 23.24 10.11 -2.41
CA SER A 14 24.59 9.90 -1.85
C SER A 14 24.65 10.06 -0.33
N GLU A 15 23.58 10.56 0.30
CA GLU A 15 23.51 10.81 1.74
C GLU A 15 23.33 9.53 2.57
N ILE A 16 22.96 8.42 1.92
CA ILE A 16 22.64 7.15 2.57
C ILE A 16 23.75 6.14 2.26
N SER A 17 24.24 5.46 3.29
CA SER A 17 25.25 4.41 3.12
C SER A 17 24.71 3.24 2.29
N GLU A 18 25.58 2.61 1.51
CA GLU A 18 25.22 1.46 0.67
C GLU A 18 24.66 0.28 1.50
N SER A 19 25.15 0.09 2.73
CA SER A 19 24.61 -0.91 3.66
C SER A 19 23.13 -0.72 3.96
N ARG A 20 22.69 0.53 4.17
CA ARG A 20 21.29 0.88 4.43
C ARG A 20 20.42 0.72 3.19
N LYS A 21 20.97 1.03 2.01
CA LYS A 21 20.29 0.78 0.73
C LYS A 21 20.05 -0.72 0.49
N GLN A 22 21.04 -1.56 0.80
CA GLN A 22 20.91 -3.01 0.72
C GLN A 22 19.88 -3.57 1.69
N GLU A 23 19.86 -3.10 2.94
CA GLU A 23 18.82 -3.44 3.91
C GLU A 23 17.42 -3.09 3.37
N LEU A 24 17.23 -1.87 2.87
CA LEU A 24 15.95 -1.41 2.31
C LEU A 24 15.53 -2.22 1.08
N LYS A 25 16.47 -2.65 0.24
CA LYS A 25 16.23 -3.51 -0.92
C LYS A 25 15.82 -4.92 -0.49
N ASN A 26 16.46 -5.48 0.53
CA ASN A 26 16.11 -6.79 1.08
C ASN A 26 14.70 -6.78 1.67
N ILE A 27 14.35 -5.74 2.42
CA ILE A 27 12.99 -5.54 2.95
C ILE A 27 11.99 -5.45 1.79
N TYR A 28 12.28 -4.63 0.78
CA TYR A 28 11.42 -4.49 -0.41
C TYR A 28 11.22 -5.81 -1.17
N LEU A 29 12.28 -6.61 -1.34
CA LEU A 29 12.20 -7.91 -2.00
C LEU A 29 11.50 -8.97 -1.14
N SER A 30 11.62 -8.88 0.18
CA SER A 30 10.92 -9.76 1.12
C SER A 30 9.42 -9.46 1.21
N LEU A 31 9.00 -8.26 0.84
CA LEU A 31 7.59 -7.87 0.80
C LEU A 31 6.90 -8.65 -0.31
N ASN A 32 6.00 -9.55 0.07
CA ASN A 32 5.09 -10.22 -0.84
C ASN A 32 3.85 -9.32 -1.08
N PRO A 33 3.74 -8.63 -2.23
CA PRO A 33 2.64 -7.70 -2.46
C PRO A 33 1.28 -8.41 -2.52
N ALA A 34 1.25 -9.66 -2.97
CA ALA A 34 0.02 -10.44 -3.01
C ALA A 34 -0.46 -10.80 -1.60
N GLU A 35 0.45 -11.17 -0.70
CA GLU A 35 0.15 -11.44 0.70
C GLU A 35 -0.28 -10.17 1.44
N LEU A 36 0.43 -9.07 1.22
CA LEU A 36 0.08 -7.77 1.80
C LEU A 36 -1.34 -7.35 1.39
N LYS A 37 -1.68 -7.50 0.11
CA LYS A 37 -3.03 -7.24 -0.40
C LYS A 37 -4.08 -8.12 0.28
N ARG A 38 -3.84 -9.44 0.37
CA ARG A 38 -4.76 -10.38 1.05
C ARG A 38 -4.99 -9.97 2.52
N ASN A 39 -3.93 -9.55 3.22
CA ASN A 39 -4.02 -9.11 4.61
C ASN A 39 -4.84 -7.82 4.77
N ILE A 40 -4.67 -6.85 3.85
CA ILE A 40 -5.46 -5.62 3.82
C ILE A 40 -6.93 -5.94 3.55
N ASP A 41 -7.21 -6.76 2.53
CA ASP A 41 -8.57 -7.16 2.15
C ASP A 41 -9.29 -7.88 3.31
N LYS A 42 -8.59 -8.78 4.02
CA LYS A 42 -9.12 -9.49 5.19
C LYS A 42 -9.51 -8.53 6.32
N LYS A 43 -8.66 -7.55 6.63
CA LYS A 43 -8.93 -6.54 7.67
C LYS A 43 -10.12 -5.64 7.30
N LEU A 44 -10.22 -5.26 6.03
CA LEU A 44 -11.35 -4.48 5.53
C LEU A 44 -12.67 -5.25 5.66
N ASP A 45 -12.69 -6.53 5.27
CA ASP A 45 -13.89 -7.37 5.41
C ASP A 45 -14.34 -7.47 6.88
N MET A 46 -13.41 -7.68 7.81
CA MET A 46 -13.72 -7.68 9.24
C MET A 46 -14.34 -6.36 9.71
N LEU A 47 -13.79 -5.23 9.28
CA LEU A 47 -14.29 -3.91 9.66
C LEU A 47 -15.70 -3.67 9.12
N TYR A 48 -15.95 -4.04 7.86
CA TYR A 48 -17.28 -3.92 7.26
C TYR A 48 -18.30 -4.81 7.96
N ARG A 49 -17.97 -6.07 8.25
CA ARG A 49 -18.85 -6.98 8.99
C ARG A 49 -19.19 -6.46 10.38
N PHE A 50 -18.21 -5.88 11.08
CA PHE A 50 -18.44 -5.28 12.40
C PHE A 50 -19.38 -4.06 12.31
N TYR A 51 -19.15 -3.19 11.33
CA TYR A 51 -20.00 -2.02 11.10
C TYR A 51 -21.44 -2.41 10.71
N GLU A 52 -21.61 -3.36 9.80
CA GLU A 52 -22.93 -3.90 9.39
C GLU A 52 -23.70 -4.47 10.59
N LYS A 53 -23.00 -5.19 11.49
CA LYS A 53 -23.60 -5.73 12.72
C LYS A 53 -24.01 -4.64 13.71
N LYS A 54 -23.25 -3.54 13.80
CA LYS A 54 -23.54 -2.42 14.71
C LYS A 54 -24.76 -1.59 14.26
N ASN A 55 -24.94 -1.42 12.95
CA ASN A 55 -25.93 -0.47 12.39
C ASN A 55 -27.23 -1.13 11.89
N ASN A 56 -27.62 -2.28 12.44
CA ASN A 56 -28.90 -2.96 12.20
C ASN A 56 -29.33 -2.93 10.70
N SER A 57 -28.47 -3.47 9.84
CA SER A 57 -28.78 -3.79 8.44
C SER A 57 -28.99 -2.62 7.46
N GLN A 58 -28.48 -1.41 7.72
CA GLN A 58 -28.19 -0.51 6.60
C GLN A 58 -27.09 -1.14 5.74
N LYS A 59 -27.49 -1.74 4.60
CA LYS A 59 -26.58 -2.38 3.63
C LYS A 59 -25.48 -1.39 3.26
N VAL A 60 -24.27 -1.63 3.77
CA VAL A 60 -23.11 -0.83 3.40
C VAL A 60 -22.82 -1.13 1.95
N ASP A 61 -22.94 -0.12 1.11
CA ASP A 61 -22.70 -0.26 -0.31
C ASP A 61 -21.21 -0.52 -0.54
N LYS A 62 -20.83 -1.80 -0.68
CA LYS A 62 -19.43 -2.23 -0.85
C LYS A 62 -18.77 -1.64 -2.10
N LYS A 63 -19.54 -1.01 -3.00
CA LYS A 63 -19.07 -0.29 -4.18
C LYS A 63 -18.71 1.17 -3.91
N LYS A 64 -19.19 1.76 -2.80
CA LYS A 64 -18.62 2.98 -2.22
C LYS A 64 -17.33 2.63 -1.46
N LYS A 65 -16.43 1.87 -2.11
CA LYS A 65 -15.03 1.80 -1.69
C LYS A 65 -14.52 3.21 -1.81
N VAL A 66 -14.60 3.95 -0.71
CA VAL A 66 -13.87 5.19 -0.58
C VAL A 66 -12.44 4.76 -0.83
N LEU A 67 -11.88 5.10 -2.00
CA LEU A 67 -10.43 5.00 -2.18
C LEU A 67 -9.87 5.65 -0.92
N PRO A 68 -9.07 4.95 -0.10
CA PRO A 68 -8.40 5.62 1.00
C PRO A 68 -7.73 6.82 0.36
N LYS A 69 -8.16 8.04 0.76
CA LYS A 69 -7.58 9.28 0.27
C LYS A 69 -6.19 9.32 0.89
N PHE A 70 -5.27 8.52 0.37
CA PHE A 70 -3.85 8.69 0.58
C PHE A 70 -3.53 10.01 -0.10
N SER A 71 -3.62 11.08 0.67
CA SER A 71 -3.15 12.41 0.29
C SER A 71 -1.65 12.28 -0.01
N GLY A 72 -1.30 11.90 -1.24
CA GLY A 72 0.08 11.82 -1.69
C GLY A 72 0.46 10.69 -2.66
N VAL A 73 -0.37 9.67 -2.92
CA VAL A 73 0.04 8.56 -3.81
C VAL A 73 -0.60 8.72 -5.19
N ARG A 74 0.17 9.27 -6.14
CA ARG A 74 -0.17 9.14 -7.57
C ARG A 74 -0.13 7.65 -7.92
N GLU A 75 -1.24 7.12 -8.41
CA GLU A 75 -1.30 5.78 -8.97
C GLU A 75 -0.29 5.69 -10.14
N MET A 76 0.83 5.02 -9.88
CA MET A 76 1.78 4.64 -10.93
C MET A 76 1.53 3.16 -11.21
N PRO A 77 1.20 2.75 -12.44
CA PRO A 77 1.07 1.34 -12.78
C PRO A 77 2.45 0.70 -12.66
N VAL A 78 2.69 -0.05 -11.58
CA VAL A 78 3.91 -0.84 -11.44
C VAL A 78 3.73 -2.09 -12.27
N SER A 79 4.22 -2.07 -13.51
CA SER A 79 4.34 -3.27 -14.34
C SER A 79 5.43 -4.15 -13.73
N VAL A 80 5.04 -5.21 -13.05
CA VAL A 80 5.96 -6.30 -12.66
C VAL A 80 6.16 -7.13 -13.92
N ARG A 81 7.40 -7.13 -14.45
CA ARG A 81 7.84 -8.11 -15.44
C ARG A 81 8.24 -9.40 -14.74
#